data_AF-A0A8B9Z2L8-F1
#
_entry.id   AF-A0A8B9Z2L8-F1
#
_cell.length_a   1.000
_cell.length_b   1.000
_cell.length_c   1.000
_cell.angle_alpha   90.00
_cell.angle_beta   90.00
_cell.angle_gamma   90.00
#
_symmetry.space_group_name_H-M   'P 1'
#
loop_
_entity.id
_entity.type
_entity.pdbx_description
1 polymer ?
#
loop_
_entity_poly.entity_id
_entity_poly.type
_entity_poly.pdbx_seq_one_letter_code
_entity_poly.pdbx_strand_id
1 'polypeptide(L)'
;QGPSGITPGGDRATSITITFLHEDGESMGHCPFCQRLFMVLLLKGVPFTLTTVDVKRALDVLKDFAPGAQLPVLLYNGEPKTDTVTIEDFLEDKLGPPMFPSLVPRYGESSLAGNDIFHKFSTFIKNPVPHGHARVL
;
A
#
# COMPACT_ATOMS: atom_id res chain seq x y z
N GLN A 1 9.89 -24.45 -24.84
CA GLN A 1 9.00 -23.59 -25.66
C GLN A 1 7.95 -23.05 -24.70
N GLY A 2 8.27 -22.04 -23.87
CA GLY A 2 8.18 -20.59 -24.12
C GLY A 2 7.36 -19.98 -22.95
N PRO A 3 7.34 -18.64 -22.72
CA PRO A 3 7.99 -17.58 -23.48
C PRO A 3 9.15 -16.90 -22.73
N SER A 4 10.12 -16.45 -23.51
CA SER A 4 11.11 -15.42 -23.19
C SER A 4 10.49 -14.03 -23.29
N GLY A 5 11.05 -13.08 -22.53
CA GLY A 5 10.74 -11.64 -22.54
C GLY A 5 10.24 -11.21 -21.15
N ILE A 6 10.84 -10.28 -20.43
CA ILE A 6 11.54 -9.04 -20.81
C ILE A 6 12.62 -8.78 -19.75
N THR A 7 13.88 -8.63 -20.16
CA THR A 7 14.89 -7.93 -19.35
C THR A 7 15.23 -6.63 -20.07
N PRO A 8 14.85 -5.46 -19.54
CA PRO A 8 15.49 -4.21 -19.92
C PRO A 8 16.77 -4.04 -19.10
N GLY A 9 17.70 -3.29 -19.69
CA GLY A 9 19.08 -3.12 -19.27
C GLY A 9 19.29 -2.66 -17.83
N GLY A 10 20.52 -2.91 -17.37
CA GLY A 10 20.92 -2.74 -15.99
C GLY A 10 20.75 -1.32 -15.47
N ASP A 11 20.16 -1.26 -14.29
CA ASP A 11 20.39 -0.23 -13.30
C ASP A 11 20.23 -0.92 -11.95
N ARG A 12 21.03 -0.52 -10.95
CA ARG A 12 21.06 -1.11 -9.59
C ARG A 12 19.67 -1.58 -9.19
N ALA A 13 19.49 -2.89 -8.97
CA ALA A 13 18.19 -3.46 -8.58
C ALA A 13 17.60 -2.59 -7.47
N THR A 14 16.61 -1.77 -7.84
CA THR A 14 16.06 -0.78 -6.92
C THR A 14 15.39 -1.57 -5.82
N SER A 15 15.93 -1.51 -4.61
CA SER A 15 15.40 -2.29 -3.50
C SER A 15 14.16 -1.57 -2.98
N ILE A 16 13.02 -2.03 -3.48
CA ILE A 16 11.70 -1.60 -3.02
C ILE A 16 11.27 -2.65 -2.00
N THR A 17 11.21 -2.26 -0.73
CA THR A 17 10.68 -3.12 0.34
C THR A 17 9.45 -2.48 0.92
N ILE A 18 8.32 -3.19 0.94
CA ILE A 18 7.15 -2.75 1.71
C ILE A 18 7.03 -3.56 2.98
N THR A 19 6.75 -2.86 4.08
CA THR A 19 6.53 -3.45 5.39
C THR A 19 5.03 -3.42 5.78
N PHE A 20 4.46 -4.57 6.16
CA PHE A 20 3.07 -4.71 6.61
C PHE A 20 2.96 -5.10 8.08
N LEU A 21 1.95 -4.57 8.78
CA LEU A 21 1.53 -5.06 10.09
C LEU A 21 0.69 -6.32 9.97
N HIS A 22 1.05 -7.32 10.76
CA HIS A 22 0.21 -8.49 10.98
C HIS A 22 0.24 -8.93 12.45
N GLU A 23 -0.87 -9.46 12.95
CA GLU A 23 -0.94 -10.02 14.31
C GLU A 23 -0.15 -11.32 14.44
N ASP A 24 -0.09 -12.16 13.39
CA ASP A 24 0.57 -13.49 13.46
C ASP A 24 1.84 -13.61 12.58
N GLY A 25 2.34 -12.51 11.99
CA GLY A 25 3.57 -12.49 11.16
C GLY A 25 3.57 -13.24 9.81
N GLU A 26 2.63 -14.17 9.56
CA GLU A 26 2.68 -15.08 8.38
C GLU A 26 1.59 -14.85 7.29
N SER A 27 0.48 -14.19 7.60
CA SER A 27 -0.61 -13.92 6.64
C SER A 27 -0.64 -12.46 6.19
N MET A 28 -1.21 -12.19 5.00
CA MET A 28 -1.48 -10.82 4.54
C MET A 28 -2.53 -10.18 5.46
N GLY A 29 -2.08 -9.32 6.38
CA GLY A 29 -2.95 -8.71 7.39
C GLY A 29 -4.07 -7.84 6.82
N HIS A 30 -5.12 -7.63 7.62
CA HIS A 30 -6.33 -6.87 7.30
C HIS A 30 -6.13 -5.34 7.14
N CYS A 31 -4.94 -4.89 6.74
CA CYS A 31 -4.65 -3.46 6.55
C CYS A 31 -5.00 -3.02 5.12
N PRO A 32 -6.05 -2.20 4.92
CA PRO A 32 -6.45 -1.75 3.58
C PRO A 32 -5.39 -0.85 2.92
N PHE A 33 -4.62 -0.09 3.70
CA PHE A 33 -3.55 0.77 3.19
C PHE A 33 -2.35 -0.04 2.68
N CYS A 34 -1.98 -1.10 3.40
CA CYS A 34 -0.98 -2.05 2.97
C CYS A 34 -1.37 -2.72 1.64
N GLN A 35 -2.61 -3.20 1.55
CA GLN A 35 -3.15 -3.81 0.34
C GLN A 35 -3.16 -2.83 -0.84
N ARG A 36 -3.54 -1.56 -0.60
CA ARG A 36 -3.53 -0.53 -1.63
C ARG A 36 -2.12 -0.34 -2.22
N LEU A 37 -1.11 -0.21 -1.37
CA LEU A 37 0.27 -0.04 -1.84
C LEU A 37 0.82 -1.30 -2.55
N PHE A 38 0.44 -2.49 -2.08
CA PHE A 38 0.75 -3.75 -2.76
C PHE A 38 0.23 -3.76 -4.20
N MET A 39 -1.04 -3.37 -4.39
CA MET A 39 -1.66 -3.29 -5.71
C MET A 39 -0.95 -2.29 -6.62
N VAL A 40 -0.56 -1.13 -6.10
CA VAL A 40 0.21 -0.11 -6.85
C VAL A 40 1.51 -0.71 -7.39
N LEU A 41 2.33 -1.36 -6.55
CA LEU A 41 3.58 -1.96 -7.02
C LEU A 41 3.36 -3.11 -8.03
N LEU A 42 2.34 -3.94 -7.82
CA LEU A 42 1.98 -4.98 -8.78
C LEU A 42 1.60 -4.41 -10.14
N LEU A 43 0.79 -3.35 -10.17
CA LEU A 43 0.37 -2.68 -11.40
C LEU A 43 1.52 -1.94 -12.10
N LYS A 44 2.48 -1.42 -11.34
CA LYS A 44 3.73 -0.86 -11.89
C LYS A 44 4.63 -1.93 -12.52
N GLY A 45 4.50 -3.20 -12.12
CA GLY A 45 5.30 -4.29 -12.67
C GLY A 45 6.77 -4.26 -12.24
N VAL A 46 7.08 -3.58 -11.12
CA VAL A 46 8.43 -3.55 -10.57
C VAL A 46 8.71 -4.76 -9.69
N PRO A 47 9.94 -5.29 -9.65
CA PRO A 47 10.32 -6.24 -8.62
C PRO A 47 10.38 -5.52 -7.27
N PHE A 48 9.77 -6.12 -6.24
CA PHE A 48 9.82 -5.61 -4.88
C PHE A 48 9.83 -6.78 -3.89
N THR A 49 10.34 -6.50 -2.68
CA THR A 49 10.33 -7.43 -1.56
C THR A 49 9.17 -7.07 -0.65
N LEU A 50 8.32 -8.06 -0.35
CA LEU A 50 7.31 -7.91 0.68
C LEU A 50 7.87 -8.41 2.01
N THR A 51 7.79 -7.58 3.05
CA THR A 51 8.17 -7.96 4.41
C THR A 51 6.97 -7.81 5.34
N THR A 52 6.48 -8.93 5.88
CA THR A 52 5.50 -8.92 6.96
C THR A 52 6.24 -8.81 8.29
N VAL A 53 5.77 -7.94 9.17
CA VAL A 53 6.31 -7.77 10.51
C VAL A 53 5.19 -7.86 11.53
N ASP A 54 5.47 -8.58 12.62
CA ASP A 54 4.67 -8.51 13.84
C ASP A 54 4.69 -7.07 14.35
N VAL A 55 3.53 -6.54 14.75
CA VAL A 55 3.35 -5.20 15.33
C VAL A 55 4.43 -4.85 16.38
N LYS A 56 4.78 -5.80 17.25
CA LYS A 56 5.77 -5.58 18.32
C LYS A 56 7.18 -5.43 17.76
N ARG A 57 7.57 -6.32 16.84
CA ARG A 57 8.90 -6.29 16.20
C ARG A 57 9.02 -5.13 15.21
N ALA A 58 7.92 -4.76 14.54
CA ALA A 58 7.82 -3.62 13.66
C ALA A 58 8.14 -2.31 14.38
N LEU A 59 7.55 -2.12 15.57
CA LEU A 59 7.80 -0.96 16.41
C LEU A 59 9.28 -0.83 16.80
N ASP A 60 9.98 -1.95 17.03
CA ASP A 60 11.41 -1.90 17.37
C ASP A 60 12.29 -1.56 16.16
N VAL A 61 12.02 -2.14 14.99
CA VAL A 61 12.73 -1.78 13.74
C VAL A 61 12.43 -0.33 13.35
N LEU A 62 11.17 0.10 13.43
CA LEU A 62 10.76 1.46 13.07
C LEU A 62 11.34 2.51 14.03
N LYS A 63 11.56 2.21 15.31
CA LYS A 63 12.20 3.18 16.23
C LYS A 63 13.59 3.61 15.74
N ASP A 64 14.35 2.69 15.15
CA ASP A 64 15.71 2.96 14.71
C ASP A 64 15.76 3.67 13.35
N PHE A 65 14.78 3.41 12.47
CA PHE A 65 14.77 3.95 11.09
C PHE A 65 13.79 5.09 10.84
N ALA A 66 12.62 5.09 11.51
CA ALA A 66 11.55 6.07 11.33
C ALA A 66 10.66 6.14 12.60
N PRO A 67 11.12 6.80 13.68
CA PRO A 67 10.42 6.81 14.96
C PRO A 67 9.05 7.47 14.83
N GLY A 68 8.00 6.75 15.21
CA GLY A 68 6.60 7.23 15.14
C GLY A 68 5.94 7.07 13.76
N ALA A 69 6.61 6.45 12.79
CA ALA A 69 6.03 6.16 11.49
C ALA A 69 4.82 5.21 11.60
N GLN A 70 3.73 5.60 10.93
CA GLN A 70 2.58 4.72 10.73
C GLN A 70 2.81 3.86 9.49
N LEU A 71 2.46 2.58 9.59
CA LEU A 71 2.54 1.64 8.47
C LEU A 71 1.37 1.86 7.50
N PRO A 72 1.54 1.57 6.20
CA PRO A 72 2.71 0.95 5.56
C PRO A 72 3.92 1.89 5.44
N VAL A 73 5.12 1.31 5.46
CA VAL A 73 6.39 1.98 5.21
C VAL A 73 6.98 1.38 3.95
N LEU A 74 7.40 2.24 3.04
CA LEU A 74 8.15 1.87 1.85
C LEU A 74 9.62 2.22 2.07
N LEU A 75 10.51 1.25 1.90
CA LEU A 75 11.94 1.49 1.77
C LEU A 75 12.28 1.52 0.28
N TYR A 76 12.78 2.66 -0.19
CA TYR A 76 13.26 2.81 -1.56
C TYR A 76 14.77 3.05 -1.51
N ASN A 77 15.57 2.10 -1.99
CA ASN A 77 17.03 2.16 -1.91
C ASN A 77 17.56 2.40 -0.47
N GLY A 78 16.83 1.89 0.53
CA GLY A 78 17.15 2.04 1.95
C GLY A 78 16.59 3.30 2.61
N GLU A 79 16.02 4.26 1.85
CA GLU A 79 15.36 5.42 2.44
C GLU A 79 13.90 5.11 2.80
N PRO A 80 13.48 5.34 4.06
CA PRO A 80 12.09 5.15 4.46
C PRO A 80 11.20 6.28 3.94
N LYS A 81 10.05 5.88 3.40
CA LYS A 81 8.91 6.72 3.04
C LYS A 81 7.71 6.22 3.83
N THR A 82 7.00 7.16 4.43
CA THR A 82 5.81 6.95 5.25
C THR A 82 4.65 7.72 4.64
N ASP A 83 3.44 7.46 5.13
CA ASP A 83 2.18 8.00 4.57
C ASP A 83 1.85 7.45 3.18
N THR A 84 0.68 6.82 3.05
CA THR A 84 0.30 6.11 1.82
C THR A 84 0.19 7.03 0.61
N VAL A 85 -0.33 8.25 0.79
CA VAL A 85 -0.49 9.23 -0.30
C VAL A 85 0.88 9.69 -0.80
N THR A 86 1.76 10.05 0.13
CA THR A 86 3.13 10.47 -0.18
C THR A 86 3.91 9.37 -0.90
N ILE A 87 3.73 8.11 -0.48
CA ILE A 87 4.36 6.96 -1.13
C ILE A 87 3.83 6.78 -2.57
N GLU A 88 2.52 6.90 -2.78
CA GLU A 88 1.91 6.79 -4.11
C GLU A 88 2.43 7.86 -5.07
N ASP A 89 2.46 9.12 -4.64
CA ASP A 89 3.00 10.23 -5.44
C ASP A 89 4.48 10.00 -5.79
N PHE A 90 5.26 9.52 -4.81
CA PHE A 90 6.67 9.18 -5.03
C PHE A 90 6.86 8.05 -6.05
N LEU A 91 6.05 6.99 -5.96
CA LEU A 91 6.10 5.87 -6.91
C LEU A 91 5.64 6.29 -8.29
N GLU A 92 4.67 7.20 -8.41
CA GLU A 92 4.24 7.72 -9.71
C GLU A 92 5.35 8.57 -10.36
N ASP A 93 6.04 9.42 -9.59
CA ASP A 93 7.17 10.22 -10.07
C ASP A 93 8.39 9.37 -10.48
N LYS A 94 8.75 8.37 -9.67
CA LYS A 94 9.93 7.51 -9.93
C LYS A 94 9.66 6.40 -10.93
N LEU A 95 8.47 5.82 -10.90
CA LEU A 95 8.08 4.71 -11.75
C LEU A 95 7.04 5.19 -12.77
N GLY A 96 7.40 6.24 -13.50
CA GLY A 96 6.58 6.81 -14.57
C GLY A 96 6.94 6.32 -15.97
N PRO A 97 6.18 6.75 -16.99
CA PRO A 97 6.52 6.51 -18.39
C PRO A 97 7.87 7.13 -18.78
N PRO A 98 8.62 6.55 -19.74
CA PRO A 98 8.24 5.43 -20.61
C PRO A 98 8.54 4.04 -20.03
N MET A 99 9.24 3.93 -18.89
CA MET A 99 9.69 2.65 -18.34
C MET A 99 8.58 1.89 -17.61
N PHE A 100 7.64 2.60 -17.00
CA PHE A 100 6.55 2.03 -16.22
C PHE A 100 5.20 2.68 -16.57
N PRO A 101 4.08 1.97 -16.40
CA PRO A 101 2.75 2.54 -16.67
C PRO A 101 2.40 3.64 -15.66
N SER A 102 1.72 4.69 -16.11
CA SER A 102 1.09 5.67 -15.20
C SER A 102 -0.18 5.08 -14.59
N LEU A 103 -0.34 5.23 -13.28
CA LEU A 103 -1.53 4.76 -12.57
C LEU A 103 -2.49 5.90 -12.23
N VAL A 104 -2.19 7.13 -12.66
CA VAL A 104 -3.05 8.29 -12.42
C VAL A 104 -4.39 8.09 -13.14
N PRO A 105 -5.53 8.23 -12.43
CA PRO A 105 -6.84 8.16 -13.05
C PRO A 105 -6.99 9.24 -14.12
N ARG A 106 -7.60 8.87 -15.26
CA ARG A 106 -7.87 9.82 -16.34
C ARG A 106 -8.92 10.87 -15.96
N TYR A 107 -9.85 10.51 -15.09
CA TYR A 107 -10.94 11.37 -14.64
C TYR A 107 -10.75 11.68 -13.15
N GLY A 108 -10.66 12.96 -12.79
CA GLY A 108 -10.46 13.38 -11.40
C GLY A 108 -11.58 12.93 -10.46
N GLU A 109 -12.80 12.78 -10.97
CA GLU A 109 -13.95 12.26 -10.22
C GLU A 109 -13.73 10.84 -9.71
N SER A 110 -12.91 10.04 -10.39
CA SER A 110 -12.60 8.66 -9.99
C SER A 110 -11.90 8.59 -8.63
N SER A 111 -11.14 9.63 -8.25
CA SER A 111 -10.47 9.68 -6.94
C SER A 111 -11.43 10.02 -5.80
N LEU A 112 -12.59 10.61 -6.10
CA LEU A 112 -13.59 11.02 -5.11
C LEU A 112 -14.72 9.99 -4.96
N ALA A 113 -14.98 9.21 -6.02
CA ALA A 113 -16.01 8.19 -6.04
C ALA A 113 -15.80 7.17 -4.90
N GLY A 114 -16.73 7.13 -3.95
CA GLY A 114 -16.74 6.15 -2.86
C GLY A 114 -15.84 6.47 -1.66
N ASN A 115 -15.22 7.65 -1.59
CA ASN A 115 -14.31 8.03 -0.50
C ASN A 115 -15.01 8.04 0.89
N ASP A 116 -16.33 8.23 0.94
CA ASP A 116 -17.11 8.25 2.18
C ASP A 116 -17.65 6.87 2.61
N ILE A 117 -17.58 5.85 1.73
CA ILE A 117 -18.16 4.52 1.97
C ILE A 117 -17.52 3.85 3.18
N PHE A 118 -16.19 3.88 3.28
CA PHE A 118 -15.47 3.25 4.39
C PHE A 118 -15.83 3.89 5.74
N HIS A 119 -15.97 5.22 5.78
CA HIS A 119 -16.37 5.94 6.98
C HIS A 119 -17.80 5.59 7.40
N LYS A 120 -18.74 5.56 6.44
CA LYS A 120 -20.14 5.16 6.68
C LYS A 120 -20.25 3.73 7.20
N PHE A 121 -19.55 2.79 6.56
CA PHE A 121 -19.52 1.40 6.98
C PHE A 121 -18.89 1.23 8.38
N SER A 122 -17.79 1.93 8.64
CA SER A 122 -17.13 1.94 9.95
C SER A 122 -18.07 2.45 11.04
N THR A 123 -18.82 3.50 10.76
CA THR A 123 -19.83 4.06 11.68
C THR A 123 -20.95 3.05 11.94
N PHE A 124 -21.43 2.37 10.90
CA PHE A 124 -22.47 1.35 11.00
C PHE A 124 -22.05 0.16 11.87
N ILE A 125 -20.88 -0.43 11.62
CA ILE A 125 -20.39 -1.61 12.34
C ILE A 125 -20.01 -1.29 13.79
N LYS A 126 -19.48 -0.10 14.07
CA LYS A 126 -19.08 0.31 15.42
C LYS A 126 -20.24 0.82 16.27
N ASN A 127 -21.44 0.91 15.72
CA ASN A 127 -22.61 1.41 16.44
C ASN A 127 -23.05 0.39 17.50
N PRO A 128 -22.92 0.70 18.80
CA PRO A 128 -23.25 -0.25 19.87
C PRO A 128 -24.75 -0.36 20.11
N VAL A 129 -25.57 0.48 19.47
CA VAL A 129 -27.03 0.48 19.64
C VAL A 129 -27.64 -0.55 18.68
N PRO A 130 -28.24 -1.65 19.18
CA PRO A 130 -28.92 -2.61 18.30
C PRO A 130 -30.11 -1.92 17.65
N HIS A 131 -30.03 -1.68 16.34
CA HIS A 131 -31.14 -1.07 15.61
C HIS A 131 -32.22 -2.13 15.39
N GLY A 132 -33.24 -2.11 16.26
CA GLY A 132 -34.57 -2.58 15.85
C GLY A 132 -35.01 -1.76 14.64
N HIS A 133 -35.16 -2.42 13.49
CA HIS A 133 -35.73 -1.91 12.23
C HIS A 133 -34.99 -0.76 11.51
N ALA A 134 -34.00 -1.12 10.68
CA ALA A 134 -33.64 -0.30 9.50
C ALA A 134 -34.57 -0.71 8.34
N ARG A 135 -35.54 0.15 7.99
CA ARG A 135 -36.25 0.07 6.69
C ARG A 135 -35.27 0.52 5.61
N VAL A 136 -34.98 -0.39 4.70
CA VAL A 136 -34.25 -0.15 3.45
C VAL A 136 -35.08 0.79 2.57
N LEU A 137 -34.48 1.89 2.12
CA LEU A 137 -34.83 2.54 0.85
C LEU A 137 -33.80 2.10 -0.19
#